data_AF-A0A3A1WQ90-F1
#
_entry.id   AF-A0A3A1WQ90-F1
#
_cell.length_a   1.000
_cell.length_b   1.000
_cell.length_c   1.000
_cell.angle_alpha   90.00
_cell.angle_beta   90.00
_cell.angle_gamma   90.00
#
_symmetry.space_group_name_H-M   'P 1'
#
loop_
_entity.id
_entity.type
_entity.pdbx_description
1 polymer ?
#
loop_
_entity_poly.entity_id
_entity_poly.type
_entity_poly.pdbx_seq_one_letter_code
_entity_poly.pdbx_strand_id
1 'polypeptide(L)'
;MTQKYATDKKNLKDEHEADSDFENSPEFQNAAGTPEAEAYKKALEDAKKVLNDPNATQAQVDEALRKLRDAKNALVNSHKTDKSSLQNEADDDPVFRNGVPYLIAGSPEVDDYNQALNEARLVLSDPHATQAQVDAALRKLRETKQRIIDKFNTRGNGFDGYVPNAGGHEGDGYANNANANANAVDKSALQAEINNALNVRGNSVAAQAYKKALAEAKRVLADANATQAQVDAAVKQLRDAKAAVNGFGGNHKIAKTGASTGLFAGLAAIFAGFGAAGVASR
;
A
#
# COMPACT_ATOMS: atom_id res chain seq x y z
N MET A 1 22.90 -27.88 57.66
CA MET A 1 21.91 -28.19 56.60
C MET A 1 21.68 -26.90 55.84
N THR A 2 22.22 -26.79 54.62
CA THR A 2 21.90 -25.66 53.74
C THR A 2 20.45 -25.83 53.30
N GLN A 3 19.61 -24.86 53.67
CA GLN A 3 18.24 -24.76 53.18
C GLN A 3 18.32 -24.69 51.65
N LYS A 4 17.95 -25.77 50.96
CA LYS A 4 17.88 -25.81 49.50
C LYS A 4 16.72 -24.91 49.11
N TYR A 5 16.98 -23.62 48.90
CA TYR A 5 15.99 -22.68 48.38
C TYR A 5 15.47 -23.25 47.06
N ALA A 6 14.20 -23.61 47.02
CA ALA A 6 13.56 -24.08 45.80
C ALA A 6 13.50 -22.91 44.80
N THR A 7 13.88 -23.16 43.56
CA THR A 7 13.76 -22.17 42.47
C THR A 7 12.29 -21.81 42.26
N ASP A 8 11.97 -20.51 42.25
CA ASP A 8 10.62 -20.03 41.95
C ASP A 8 10.45 -19.85 40.44
N LYS A 9 9.53 -20.62 39.86
CA LYS A 9 9.20 -20.64 38.43
C LYS A 9 7.85 -20.00 38.11
N LYS A 10 7.14 -19.46 39.11
CA LYS A 10 5.74 -19.00 38.95
C LYS A 10 5.61 -17.96 37.86
N ASN A 11 6.42 -16.90 37.89
CA ASN A 11 6.33 -15.81 36.92
C ASN A 11 6.63 -16.26 35.49
N LEU A 12 7.60 -17.18 35.30
CA LEU A 12 7.91 -17.74 33.99
C LEU A 12 6.77 -18.63 33.48
N LYS A 13 6.11 -19.37 34.38
CA LYS A 13 4.95 -20.20 34.03
C LYS A 13 3.75 -19.34 33.63
N ASP A 14 3.44 -18.32 34.42
CA ASP A 14 2.32 -17.40 34.13
C ASP A 14 2.54 -16.67 32.78
N GLU A 15 3.77 -16.19 32.52
CA GLU A 15 4.14 -15.58 31.24
C GLU A 15 4.02 -16.57 30.08
N HIS A 16 4.39 -17.83 30.31
CA HIS A 16 4.32 -18.87 29.31
C HIS A 16 2.88 -19.24 28.94
N GLU A 17 1.98 -19.32 29.92
CA GLU A 17 0.57 -19.64 29.70
C GLU A 17 -0.14 -18.54 28.89
N ALA A 18 0.23 -17.28 29.10
CA ALA A 18 -0.27 -16.12 28.34
C ALA A 18 0.24 -16.06 26.88
N ASP A 19 1.20 -16.90 26.47
CA ASP A 19 1.74 -16.89 25.10
C ASP A 19 0.71 -17.32 24.05
N SER A 20 -0.23 -18.19 24.43
CA SER A 20 -1.30 -18.63 23.52
C SER A 20 -2.21 -17.48 23.10
N ASP A 21 -2.52 -16.55 24.00
CA ASP A 21 -3.27 -15.33 23.69
C ASP A 21 -2.44 -14.38 22.83
N PHE A 22 -1.13 -14.28 23.10
CA PHE A 22 -0.22 -13.43 22.34
C PHE A 22 0.00 -13.91 20.90
N GLU A 23 0.11 -15.22 20.66
CA GLU A 23 0.23 -15.79 19.31
C GLU A 23 -1.01 -15.53 18.45
N ASN A 24 -2.16 -15.29 19.06
CA ASN A 24 -3.39 -14.89 18.37
C ASN A 24 -3.51 -13.38 18.15
N SER A 25 -2.61 -12.56 18.72
CA SER A 25 -2.63 -11.10 18.57
C SER A 25 -2.33 -10.65 17.13
N PRO A 26 -2.87 -9.50 16.69
CA PRO A 26 -2.54 -8.95 15.39
C PRO A 26 -1.05 -8.61 15.27
N GLU A 27 -0.38 -8.19 16.35
CA GLU A 27 1.05 -7.89 16.34
C GLU A 27 1.90 -9.11 15.98
N PHE A 28 1.57 -10.27 16.55
CA PHE A 28 2.26 -11.52 16.20
C PHE A 28 1.95 -11.96 14.76
N GLN A 29 0.68 -11.88 14.35
CA GLN A 29 0.27 -12.23 12.98
C GLN A 29 0.95 -11.30 11.93
N ASN A 30 1.06 -10.00 12.23
CA ASN A 30 1.73 -9.02 11.38
C ASN A 30 3.24 -9.24 11.29
N ALA A 31 3.84 -9.90 12.29
CA ALA A 31 5.24 -10.25 12.32
C ALA A 31 5.55 -11.62 11.67
N ALA A 32 4.55 -12.31 11.12
CA ALA A 32 4.75 -13.62 10.53
C ALA A 32 5.88 -13.60 9.47
N GLY A 33 6.89 -14.44 9.67
CA GLY A 33 8.05 -14.54 8.78
C GLY A 33 9.16 -13.52 9.03
N THR A 34 9.09 -12.70 10.10
CA THR A 34 10.18 -11.78 10.47
C THR A 34 11.16 -12.42 11.46
N PRO A 35 12.42 -11.93 11.53
CA PRO A 35 13.37 -12.36 12.56
C PRO A 35 12.86 -12.19 13.99
N GLU A 36 12.04 -11.17 14.25
CA GLU A 36 11.45 -10.89 15.57
C GLU A 36 10.45 -11.98 15.99
N ALA A 37 9.64 -12.48 15.06
CA ALA A 37 8.72 -13.59 15.34
C ALA A 37 9.47 -14.89 15.64
N GLU A 38 10.55 -15.16 14.91
CA GLU A 38 11.42 -16.31 15.17
C GLU A 38 12.17 -16.18 16.50
N ALA A 39 12.62 -14.97 16.86
CA ALA A 39 13.24 -14.69 18.15
C ALA A 39 12.27 -14.95 19.32
N TYR A 40 10.99 -14.56 19.16
CA TYR A 40 9.95 -14.87 20.13
C TYR A 40 9.71 -16.38 20.26
N LYS A 41 9.51 -17.11 19.15
CA LYS A 41 9.33 -18.57 19.17
C LYS A 41 10.50 -19.28 19.85
N LYS A 42 11.73 -18.82 19.59
CA LYS A 42 12.92 -19.35 20.26
C LYS A 42 12.92 -19.07 21.76
N ALA A 43 12.57 -17.85 22.18
CA ALA A 43 12.47 -17.50 23.59
C ALA A 43 11.39 -18.32 24.31
N LEU A 44 10.27 -18.59 23.64
CA LEU A 44 9.19 -19.47 24.09
C LEU A 44 9.67 -20.91 24.32
N GLU A 45 10.41 -21.48 23.37
CA GLU A 45 10.99 -22.81 23.53
C GLU A 45 12.02 -22.87 24.66
N ASP A 46 12.86 -21.85 24.79
CA ASP A 46 13.86 -21.78 25.85
C ASP A 46 13.18 -21.65 27.24
N ALA A 47 12.11 -20.88 27.35
CA ALA A 47 11.27 -20.82 28.55
C ALA A 47 10.67 -22.19 28.92
N LYS A 48 10.11 -22.92 27.95
CA LYS A 48 9.60 -24.29 28.14
C LYS A 48 10.67 -25.25 28.66
N LYS A 49 11.90 -25.18 28.12
CA LYS A 49 13.02 -26.01 28.59
C LYS A 49 13.36 -25.70 30.05
N VAL A 50 13.44 -24.43 30.42
CA VAL A 50 13.74 -24.02 31.81
C VAL A 50 12.62 -24.42 32.78
N LEU A 51 11.36 -24.32 32.36
CA LEU A 51 10.22 -24.78 33.16
C LEU A 51 10.29 -26.29 33.44
N ASN A 52 10.66 -27.08 32.43
CA ASN A 52 10.74 -28.54 32.52
C ASN A 52 12.03 -29.07 33.19
N ASP A 53 13.07 -28.25 33.36
CA ASP A 53 14.32 -28.66 34.00
C ASP A 53 14.19 -28.66 35.55
N PRO A 54 14.20 -29.82 36.23
CA PRO A 54 14.07 -29.88 37.69
C PRO A 54 15.27 -29.26 38.44
N ASN A 55 16.39 -29.05 37.76
CA ASN A 55 17.61 -28.45 38.33
C ASN A 55 17.82 -27.00 37.88
N ALA A 56 16.86 -26.39 37.18
CA ALA A 56 16.94 -25.00 36.75
C ALA A 56 17.24 -24.08 37.95
N THR A 57 18.25 -23.23 37.77
CA THR A 57 18.62 -22.19 38.73
C THR A 57 17.72 -20.97 38.59
N GLN A 58 17.63 -20.15 39.64
CA GLN A 58 16.86 -18.90 39.59
C GLN A 58 17.36 -17.97 38.47
N ALA A 59 18.66 -17.88 38.26
CA ALA A 59 19.24 -17.09 37.17
C ALA A 59 18.78 -17.55 35.77
N GLN A 60 18.61 -18.87 35.55
CA GLN A 60 18.08 -19.40 34.29
C GLN A 60 16.60 -19.07 34.10
N VAL A 61 15.82 -19.11 35.19
CA VAL A 61 14.39 -18.72 35.17
C VAL A 61 14.24 -17.24 34.85
N ASP A 62 14.99 -16.38 35.55
CA ASP A 62 14.91 -14.93 35.39
C ASP A 62 15.36 -14.50 33.98
N GLU A 63 16.44 -15.12 33.47
CA GLU A 63 16.94 -14.85 32.11
C GLU A 63 15.96 -15.31 31.02
N ALA A 64 15.32 -16.48 31.19
CA ALA A 64 14.30 -16.95 30.26
C ALA A 64 13.06 -16.04 30.27
N LEU A 65 12.62 -15.62 31.46
CA LEU A 65 11.50 -14.69 31.62
C LEU A 65 11.79 -13.35 30.93
N ARG A 66 12.98 -12.80 31.17
CA ARG A 66 13.42 -11.54 30.55
C ARG A 66 13.45 -11.65 29.03
N LYS A 67 14.06 -12.70 28.48
CA LYS A 67 14.13 -12.92 27.03
C LYS A 67 12.76 -13.03 26.38
N LEU A 68 11.83 -13.77 27.00
CA LEU A 68 10.47 -13.92 26.49
C LEU A 68 9.73 -12.57 26.46
N ARG A 69 9.82 -11.80 27.54
CA ARG A 69 9.22 -10.46 27.62
C ARG A 69 9.82 -9.47 26.62
N ASP A 70 11.14 -9.46 26.50
CA ASP A 70 11.84 -8.58 25.55
C ASP A 70 11.41 -8.90 24.11
N ALA A 71 11.27 -10.18 23.76
CA ALA A 71 10.81 -10.59 22.43
C ALA A 71 9.35 -10.19 22.17
N LYS A 72 8.44 -10.37 23.15
CA LYS A 72 7.04 -9.88 23.06
C LYS A 72 6.99 -8.37 22.85
N ASN A 73 7.74 -7.63 23.67
CA ASN A 73 7.76 -6.17 23.60
C ASN A 73 8.32 -5.67 22.26
N ALA A 74 9.34 -6.34 21.71
CA ALA A 74 9.86 -6.03 20.39
C ALA A 74 8.76 -6.16 19.32
N LEU A 75 8.06 -7.29 19.31
CA LEU A 75 6.95 -7.53 18.39
C LEU A 75 5.83 -6.50 18.51
N VAL A 76 5.38 -6.22 19.74
CA VAL A 76 4.32 -5.24 20.01
C VAL A 76 4.72 -3.85 19.53
N ASN A 77 6.00 -3.47 19.62
CA ASN A 77 6.45 -2.13 19.24
C ASN A 77 6.67 -1.98 17.74
N SER A 78 7.12 -3.03 17.03
CA SER A 78 7.46 -2.94 15.60
C SER A 78 6.33 -3.37 14.66
N HIS A 79 5.35 -4.16 15.12
CA HIS A 79 4.33 -4.79 14.27
C HIS A 79 2.88 -4.43 14.63
N LYS A 80 2.67 -3.24 15.23
CA LYS A 80 1.32 -2.69 15.40
C LYS A 80 0.60 -2.56 14.07
N THR A 81 -0.69 -2.86 14.06
CA THR A 81 -1.56 -2.60 12.91
C THR A 81 -1.68 -1.09 12.68
N ASP A 82 -1.32 -0.62 11.49
CA ASP A 82 -1.48 0.77 11.06
C ASP A 82 -2.76 0.92 10.23
N LYS A 83 -3.74 1.62 10.81
CA LYS A 83 -5.06 1.87 10.20
C LYS A 83 -5.18 3.23 9.53
N SER A 84 -4.14 4.06 9.57
CA SER A 84 -4.21 5.48 9.19
C SER A 84 -4.66 5.70 7.74
N SER A 85 -4.15 4.89 6.81
CA SER A 85 -4.49 5.00 5.39
C SER A 85 -5.93 4.58 5.09
N LEU A 86 -6.44 3.55 5.78
CA LEU A 86 -7.84 3.13 5.68
C LEU A 86 -8.78 4.17 6.28
N GLN A 87 -8.41 4.74 7.42
CA GLN A 87 -9.17 5.79 8.09
C GLN A 87 -9.30 7.01 7.17
N ASN A 88 -8.18 7.50 6.63
CA ASN A 88 -8.17 8.64 5.72
C ASN A 88 -9.05 8.41 4.47
N GLU A 89 -9.03 7.21 3.90
CA GLU A 89 -9.87 6.90 2.73
C GLU A 89 -11.35 6.83 3.09
N ALA A 90 -11.69 6.28 4.26
CA ALA A 90 -13.07 6.20 4.75
C ALA A 90 -13.62 7.58 5.14
N ASP A 91 -12.78 8.47 5.69
CA ASP A 91 -13.14 9.84 6.05
C ASP A 91 -13.33 10.76 4.84
N ASP A 92 -12.77 10.40 3.67
CA ASP A 92 -12.96 11.11 2.39
C ASP A 92 -14.32 10.79 1.72
N ASP A 93 -15.11 9.85 2.27
CA ASP A 93 -16.44 9.46 1.75
C ASP A 93 -17.38 10.66 1.49
N PRO A 94 -17.56 11.63 2.40
CA PRO A 94 -18.43 12.78 2.14
C PRO A 94 -17.97 13.62 0.95
N VAL A 95 -16.66 13.75 0.73
CA VAL A 95 -16.10 14.50 -0.41
C VAL A 95 -16.39 13.74 -1.70
N PHE A 96 -16.13 12.44 -1.71
CA PHE A 96 -16.36 11.61 -2.89
C PHE A 96 -17.83 11.55 -3.30
N ARG A 97 -18.75 11.41 -2.33
CA ARG A 97 -20.20 11.38 -2.58
C ARG A 97 -20.76 12.66 -3.18
N ASN A 98 -20.15 13.80 -2.87
CA ASN A 98 -20.52 15.09 -3.45
C ASN A 98 -19.94 15.30 -4.87
N GLY A 99 -19.05 14.42 -5.31
CA GLY A 99 -18.44 14.47 -6.64
C GLY A 99 -19.40 14.03 -7.74
N VAL A 100 -19.31 14.69 -8.90
CA VAL A 100 -20.07 14.33 -10.11
C VAL A 100 -19.97 12.84 -10.47
N PRO A 101 -18.79 12.18 -10.38
CA PRO A 101 -18.70 10.74 -10.69
C PRO A 101 -19.65 9.88 -9.84
N TYR A 102 -19.81 10.20 -8.55
CA TYR A 102 -20.69 9.46 -7.66
C TYR A 102 -22.17 9.77 -7.92
N LEU A 103 -22.50 11.06 -8.11
CA LEU A 103 -23.88 11.51 -8.34
C LEU A 103 -24.53 10.90 -9.60
N ILE A 104 -23.73 10.53 -10.60
CA ILE A 104 -24.23 9.92 -11.85
C ILE A 104 -23.87 8.43 -11.98
N ALA A 105 -23.30 7.83 -10.93
CA ALA A 105 -23.01 6.41 -10.87
C ALA A 105 -24.29 5.58 -10.92
N GLY A 106 -24.22 4.37 -11.48
CA GLY A 106 -25.33 3.43 -11.45
C GLY A 106 -25.47 2.79 -10.07
N SER A 107 -26.66 2.26 -9.78
CA SER A 107 -26.93 1.57 -8.52
C SER A 107 -25.91 0.47 -8.20
N PRO A 108 -25.53 -0.43 -9.13
CA PRO A 108 -24.56 -1.49 -8.83
C PRO A 108 -23.19 -0.96 -8.37
N GLU A 109 -22.68 0.13 -8.96
CA GLU A 109 -21.39 0.68 -8.57
C GLU A 109 -21.46 1.39 -7.21
N VAL A 110 -22.57 2.08 -6.95
CA VAL A 110 -22.83 2.72 -5.65
C VAL A 110 -22.96 1.68 -4.55
N ASP A 111 -23.66 0.58 -4.80
CA ASP A 111 -23.82 -0.53 -3.86
C ASP A 111 -22.48 -1.20 -3.55
N ASP A 112 -21.65 -1.48 -4.57
CA ASP A 112 -20.30 -2.01 -4.41
C ASP A 112 -19.42 -1.10 -3.52
N TYR A 113 -19.45 0.22 -3.77
CA TYR A 113 -18.71 1.19 -2.98
C TYR A 113 -19.21 1.27 -1.54
N ASN A 114 -20.53 1.32 -1.34
CA ASN A 114 -21.13 1.36 -0.01
C ASN A 114 -20.80 0.09 0.79
N GLN A 115 -20.81 -1.08 0.14
CA GLN A 115 -20.37 -2.33 0.76
C GLN A 115 -18.90 -2.27 1.16
N ALA A 116 -18.02 -1.81 0.27
CA ALA A 116 -16.59 -1.68 0.57
C ALA A 116 -16.32 -0.68 1.72
N LEU A 117 -17.07 0.43 1.78
CA LEU A 117 -16.98 1.41 2.87
C LEU A 117 -17.45 0.82 4.21
N ASN A 118 -18.52 0.01 4.20
CA ASN A 118 -18.97 -0.68 5.40
C ASN A 118 -17.94 -1.70 5.90
N GLU A 119 -17.34 -2.49 5.00
CA GLU A 119 -16.26 -3.41 5.34
C GLU A 119 -15.02 -2.68 5.88
N ALA A 120 -14.65 -1.54 5.30
CA ALA A 120 -13.60 -0.67 5.81
C ALA A 120 -13.89 -0.21 7.24
N ARG A 121 -15.12 0.24 7.52
CA ARG A 121 -15.55 0.67 8.86
C ARG A 121 -15.52 -0.48 9.88
N LEU A 122 -15.91 -1.69 9.49
CA LEU A 122 -15.80 -2.87 10.34
C LEU A 122 -14.34 -3.14 10.73
N VAL A 123 -13.42 -3.15 9.76
CA VAL A 123 -11.99 -3.35 10.01
C VAL A 123 -11.39 -2.21 10.85
N LEU A 124 -11.82 -0.96 10.66
CA LEU A 124 -11.41 0.16 11.49
C LEU A 124 -11.84 -0.01 12.95
N SER A 125 -13.06 -0.48 13.19
CA SER A 125 -13.60 -0.72 14.53
C SER A 125 -13.08 -1.98 15.23
N ASP A 126 -12.56 -2.96 14.48
CA ASP A 126 -12.08 -4.22 15.03
C ASP A 126 -10.73 -4.05 15.76
N PRO A 127 -10.65 -4.23 17.09
CA PRO A 127 -9.39 -4.10 17.83
C PRO A 127 -8.37 -5.18 17.48
N HIS A 128 -8.79 -6.29 16.87
CA HIS A 128 -7.94 -7.41 16.48
C HIS A 128 -7.64 -7.46 14.97
N ALA A 129 -7.96 -6.40 14.24
CA ALA A 129 -7.64 -6.32 12.82
C ALA A 129 -6.12 -6.44 12.58
N THR A 130 -5.75 -7.34 11.69
CA THR A 130 -4.40 -7.49 11.16
C THR A 130 -4.12 -6.44 10.08
N GLN A 131 -2.83 -6.19 9.80
CA GLN A 131 -2.43 -5.33 8.70
C GLN A 131 -2.96 -5.84 7.36
N ALA A 132 -2.98 -7.15 7.14
CA ALA A 132 -3.50 -7.74 5.91
C ALA A 132 -5.00 -7.45 5.70
N GLN A 133 -5.81 -7.48 6.77
CA GLN A 133 -7.23 -7.10 6.71
C GLN A 133 -7.41 -5.61 6.41
N VAL A 134 -6.60 -4.75 7.05
CA VAL A 134 -6.59 -3.30 6.78
C VAL A 134 -6.24 -3.01 5.33
N ASP A 135 -5.18 -3.63 4.81
CA ASP A 135 -4.70 -3.44 3.44
C ASP A 135 -5.73 -3.97 2.43
N ALA A 136 -6.37 -5.11 2.71
CA ALA A 136 -7.42 -5.67 1.88
C ALA A 136 -8.67 -4.75 1.81
N ALA A 137 -9.12 -4.23 2.95
CA ALA A 137 -10.23 -3.30 3.01
C ALA A 137 -9.93 -1.97 2.29
N LEU A 138 -8.72 -1.43 2.49
CA LEU A 138 -8.26 -0.21 1.81
C LEU A 138 -8.25 -0.39 0.30
N ARG A 139 -7.68 -1.52 -0.16
CA ARG A 139 -7.63 -1.85 -1.59
C ARG A 139 -9.04 -1.95 -2.17
N LYS A 140 -9.96 -2.65 -1.52
CA LYS A 140 -11.34 -2.81 -1.99
C LYS A 140 -12.09 -1.49 -2.05
N LEU A 141 -11.95 -0.63 -1.03
CA LEU A 141 -12.57 0.70 -1.00
C LEU A 141 -12.05 1.57 -2.15
N ARG A 142 -10.74 1.55 -2.41
CA ARG A 142 -10.12 2.29 -3.53
C ARG A 142 -10.52 1.74 -4.90
N GLU A 143 -10.57 0.42 -5.08
CA GLU A 143 -10.96 -0.22 -6.34
C GLU A 143 -12.41 0.12 -6.72
N THR A 144 -13.33 0.13 -5.76
CA THR A 144 -14.75 0.48 -6.00
C THR A 144 -14.94 1.98 -6.27
N LYS A 145 -14.26 2.84 -5.52
CA LYS A 145 -14.18 4.29 -5.80
C LYS A 145 -13.65 4.57 -7.20
N GLN A 146 -12.57 3.89 -7.60
CA GLN A 146 -11.97 4.05 -8.92
C GLN A 146 -12.90 3.57 -10.03
N ARG A 147 -13.61 2.45 -9.84
CA ARG A 147 -14.59 1.94 -10.82
C ARG A 147 -15.68 2.97 -11.15
N ILE A 148 -16.17 3.69 -10.15
CA ILE A 148 -17.14 4.78 -10.35
C ILE A 148 -16.53 5.89 -11.21
N ILE A 149 -15.29 6.30 -10.91
CA ILE A 149 -14.56 7.34 -11.65
C ILE A 149 -14.30 6.90 -13.11
N ASP A 150 -13.88 5.66 -13.32
CA ASP A 150 -13.59 5.12 -14.65
C ASP A 150 -14.86 5.04 -15.50
N LYS A 151 -15.99 4.63 -14.90
CA LYS A 151 -17.29 4.64 -15.60
C LYS A 151 -17.76 6.05 -15.96
N PHE A 152 -17.54 7.03 -15.09
CA PHE A 152 -17.79 8.42 -15.40
C PHE A 152 -16.98 8.89 -16.62
N ASN A 153 -15.67 8.64 -16.61
CA ASN A 153 -14.76 9.04 -17.69
C ASN A 153 -15.09 8.34 -19.02
N THR A 154 -15.40 7.04 -18.99
CA THR A 154 -15.77 6.29 -20.19
C THR A 154 -17.13 6.69 -20.75
N ARG A 155 -18.11 7.04 -19.91
CA ARG A 155 -19.42 7.56 -20.35
C ARG A 155 -19.30 8.98 -20.93
N GLY A 156 -18.40 9.80 -20.41
CA GLY A 156 -18.08 11.13 -20.95
C GLY A 156 -17.50 11.11 -22.36
N ASN A 157 -16.88 9.99 -22.77
CA ASN A 157 -16.33 9.79 -24.12
C ASN A 157 -17.34 9.21 -25.13
N GLY A 158 -18.58 8.91 -24.72
CA GLY A 158 -19.57 8.19 -25.52
C GLY A 158 -20.85 8.97 -25.85
N PHE A 159 -20.87 10.29 -25.69
CA PHE A 159 -22.01 11.13 -26.10
C PHE A 159 -21.98 11.36 -27.62
N ASP A 160 -22.10 10.27 -28.39
CA ASP A 160 -22.39 10.34 -29.82
C ASP A 160 -23.89 10.58 -29.98
N GLY A 161 -24.23 11.61 -30.76
CA GLY A 161 -25.49 12.34 -30.67
C GLY A 161 -26.75 11.49 -30.90
N TYR A 162 -27.68 11.55 -29.94
CA TYR A 162 -29.09 11.28 -30.24
C TYR A 162 -29.76 12.58 -30.68
N VAL A 163 -29.85 12.81 -31.99
CA VAL A 163 -30.68 13.87 -32.58
C VAL A 163 -31.92 13.21 -33.20
N PRO A 164 -33.15 13.56 -32.78
CA PRO A 164 -34.35 13.08 -33.44
C PRO A 164 -34.48 13.72 -34.83
N ASN A 165 -34.65 12.86 -35.83
CA ASN A 165 -34.87 13.09 -37.26
C ASN A 165 -35.82 14.27 -37.61
N ALA A 166 -35.36 15.22 -38.44
CA ALA A 166 -36.13 15.83 -39.53
C ALA A 166 -35.31 16.85 -40.36
N GLY A 167 -35.22 16.62 -41.68
CA GLY A 167 -35.13 17.67 -42.72
C GLY A 167 -33.76 18.29 -42.98
N GLY A 168 -33.30 18.22 -44.24
CA GLY A 168 -32.00 18.73 -44.67
C GLY A 168 -31.90 20.26 -44.72
N HIS A 169 -30.67 20.77 -44.75
CA HIS A 169 -30.17 21.81 -45.66
C HIS A 169 -28.66 22.03 -45.39
N GLU A 170 -27.88 21.99 -46.47
CA GLU A 170 -26.45 22.27 -46.52
C GLU A 170 -26.18 23.79 -46.40
N GLY A 171 -25.03 24.18 -45.83
CA GLY A 171 -24.35 25.44 -46.17
C GLY A 171 -24.05 26.44 -45.05
N ASP A 172 -22.84 26.32 -44.49
CA ASP A 172 -21.87 27.36 -44.07
C ASP A 172 -22.19 28.43 -43.00
N GLY A 173 -21.38 28.38 -41.92
CA GLY A 173 -20.92 29.58 -41.20
C GLY A 173 -20.75 29.40 -39.69
N TYR A 174 -19.50 29.47 -39.22
CA TYR A 174 -19.01 29.48 -37.81
C TYR A 174 -18.63 28.13 -37.18
N ALA A 175 -17.73 27.39 -37.82
CA ALA A 175 -16.81 26.51 -37.09
C ALA A 175 -15.72 27.36 -36.45
N ASN A 176 -15.78 27.61 -35.13
CA ASN A 176 -14.62 27.95 -34.27
C ASN A 176 -15.01 27.94 -32.77
N ASN A 177 -15.01 26.76 -32.17
CA ASN A 177 -14.20 26.45 -30.98
C ASN A 177 -14.13 24.92 -30.84
N ALA A 178 -13.45 24.30 -31.80
CA ALA A 178 -12.95 22.95 -31.67
C ALA A 178 -11.56 23.00 -31.04
N ASN A 179 -11.42 23.49 -29.80
CA ASN A 179 -10.23 23.23 -28.99
C ASN A 179 -10.44 23.50 -27.49
N ALA A 180 -10.95 22.50 -26.78
CA ALA A 180 -10.56 22.27 -25.39
C ALA A 180 -10.70 20.78 -25.05
N ASN A 181 -9.58 20.07 -25.24
CA ASN A 181 -9.21 18.80 -24.62
C ASN A 181 -9.67 17.48 -25.25
N ALA A 182 -9.31 17.27 -26.53
CA ALA A 182 -9.19 15.94 -27.13
C ALA A 182 -7.83 15.26 -26.82
N ASN A 183 -7.14 15.67 -25.75
CA ASN A 183 -5.79 15.23 -25.38
C ASN A 183 -5.66 14.98 -23.86
N ALA A 184 -6.74 14.57 -23.19
CA ALA A 184 -6.68 14.18 -21.79
C ALA A 184 -5.93 12.84 -21.70
N VAL A 185 -4.63 12.91 -21.43
CA VAL A 185 -3.78 11.74 -21.23
C VAL A 185 -4.31 10.90 -20.07
N ASP A 186 -4.53 9.61 -20.30
CA ASP A 186 -5.11 8.70 -19.31
C ASP A 186 -4.07 8.39 -18.22
N LYS A 187 -4.27 8.99 -17.05
CA LYS A 187 -3.42 8.84 -15.86
C LYS A 187 -3.96 7.85 -14.83
N SER A 188 -5.06 7.14 -15.14
CA SER A 188 -5.75 6.25 -14.20
C SER A 188 -4.82 5.14 -13.68
N ALA A 189 -4.05 4.50 -14.56
CA ALA A 189 -3.09 3.46 -14.20
C ALA A 189 -1.94 3.97 -13.31
N LEU A 190 -1.50 5.21 -13.56
CA LEU A 190 -0.45 5.87 -12.76
C LEU A 190 -0.97 6.25 -11.39
N GLN A 191 -2.17 6.81 -11.32
CA GLN A 191 -2.87 7.12 -10.09
C GLN A 191 -3.11 5.86 -9.25
N ALA A 192 -3.54 4.76 -9.87
CA ALA A 192 -3.76 3.49 -9.20
C ALA A 192 -2.46 2.91 -8.60
N GLU A 193 -1.34 3.01 -9.31
CA GLU A 193 -0.06 2.49 -8.81
C GLU A 193 0.52 3.36 -7.68
N ILE A 194 0.33 4.70 -7.73
CA ILE A 194 0.69 5.63 -6.64
C ILE A 194 -0.18 5.38 -5.40
N ASN A 195 -1.47 5.12 -5.58
CA ASN A 195 -2.38 4.85 -4.47
C ASN A 195 -2.05 3.50 -3.81
N ASN A 196 -1.64 2.50 -4.60
CA ASN A 196 -1.18 1.19 -4.10
C ASN A 196 0.32 1.18 -3.73
N ALA A 197 0.87 2.34 -3.34
CA ALA A 197 2.27 2.43 -3.01
C ALA A 197 2.60 1.74 -1.69
N LEU A 198 3.69 0.97 -1.66
CA LEU A 198 4.19 0.27 -0.49
C LEU A 198 4.80 1.27 0.50
N ASN A 199 4.54 1.08 1.79
CA ASN A 199 5.24 1.81 2.84
C ASN A 199 6.60 1.12 3.12
N VAL A 200 7.59 1.41 2.28
CA VAL A 200 8.91 0.77 2.36
C VAL A 200 9.75 1.37 3.50
N ARG A 201 9.86 0.64 4.61
CA ARG A 201 10.74 0.96 5.75
C ARG A 201 12.15 0.42 5.47
N GLY A 202 13.16 1.30 5.47
CA GLY A 202 14.56 0.96 5.19
C GLY A 202 15.25 1.85 4.15
N ASN A 203 16.58 1.70 4.04
CA ASN A 203 17.46 2.51 3.17
C ASN A 203 18.22 1.67 2.13
N SER A 204 17.71 0.50 1.76
CA SER A 204 18.31 -0.32 0.70
C SER A 204 18.24 0.40 -0.66
N VAL A 205 19.12 0.01 -1.58
CA VAL A 205 19.14 0.57 -2.95
C VAL A 205 17.78 0.40 -3.65
N ALA A 206 17.11 -0.75 -3.45
CA ALA A 206 15.76 -1.00 -3.96
C ALA A 206 14.71 -0.08 -3.31
N ALA A 207 14.79 0.14 -1.99
CA ALA A 207 13.87 1.05 -1.29
C ALA A 207 14.04 2.51 -1.75
N GLN A 208 15.28 2.96 -1.98
CA GLN A 208 15.56 4.30 -2.52
C GLN A 208 15.07 4.44 -3.97
N ALA A 209 15.27 3.42 -4.81
CA ALA A 209 14.77 3.39 -6.18
C ALA A 209 13.23 3.47 -6.23
N TYR A 210 12.55 2.74 -5.34
CA TYR A 210 11.10 2.80 -5.21
C TYR A 210 10.59 4.17 -4.77
N LYS A 211 11.22 4.79 -3.77
CA LYS A 211 10.87 6.15 -3.32
C LYS A 211 11.06 7.19 -4.44
N LYS A 212 12.11 7.08 -5.24
CA LYS A 212 12.35 7.95 -6.41
C LYS A 212 11.30 7.73 -7.50
N ALA A 213 10.98 6.48 -7.83
CA ALA A 213 9.96 6.16 -8.81
C ALA A 213 8.58 6.67 -8.39
N LEU A 214 8.25 6.58 -7.10
CA LEU A 214 7.00 7.11 -6.55
C LEU A 214 6.95 8.65 -6.61
N ALA A 215 8.07 9.33 -6.37
CA ALA A 215 8.16 10.78 -6.49
C ALA A 215 7.97 11.25 -7.94
N GLU A 216 8.60 10.58 -8.91
CA GLU A 216 8.44 10.90 -10.33
C GLU A 216 7.01 10.59 -10.82
N ALA A 217 6.43 9.48 -10.39
CA ALA A 217 5.04 9.14 -10.68
C ALA A 217 4.08 10.24 -10.21
N LYS A 218 4.27 10.77 -8.99
CA LYS A 218 3.49 11.91 -8.47
C LYS A 218 3.71 13.18 -9.28
N ARG A 219 4.93 13.42 -9.78
CA ARG A 219 5.28 14.57 -10.61
C ARG A 219 4.58 14.52 -11.98
N VAL A 220 4.62 13.37 -12.65
CA VAL A 220 3.94 13.12 -13.94
C VAL A 220 2.42 13.17 -13.78
N LEU A 221 1.90 12.68 -12.65
CA LEU A 221 0.48 12.79 -12.32
C LEU A 221 0.04 14.27 -12.21
N ALA A 222 0.82 15.10 -11.52
CA ALA A 222 0.55 16.53 -11.32
C ALA A 222 0.82 17.42 -12.56
N ASP A 223 1.60 16.95 -13.53
CA ASP A 223 1.94 17.72 -14.74
C ASP A 223 0.77 17.74 -15.74
N ALA A 224 0.10 18.89 -15.87
CA ALA A 224 -1.03 19.08 -16.78
C ALA A 224 -0.68 18.86 -18.26
N ASN A 225 0.61 18.89 -18.63
CA ASN A 225 1.10 18.68 -19.99
C ASN A 225 1.78 17.32 -20.19
N ALA A 226 1.70 16.42 -19.22
CA ALA A 226 2.27 15.07 -19.35
C ALA A 226 1.65 14.34 -20.56
N THR A 227 2.52 13.81 -21.42
CA THR A 227 2.20 12.96 -22.57
C THR A 227 1.90 11.52 -22.16
N GLN A 228 1.18 10.75 -22.98
CA GLN A 228 0.89 9.34 -22.71
C GLN A 228 2.16 8.50 -22.51
N ALA A 229 3.20 8.76 -23.31
CA ALA A 229 4.49 8.10 -23.16
C ALA A 229 5.16 8.37 -21.80
N GLN A 230 4.99 9.57 -21.23
CA GLN A 230 5.48 9.89 -19.87
C GLN A 230 4.70 9.14 -18.80
N VAL A 231 3.39 9.05 -18.96
CA VAL A 231 2.51 8.34 -18.02
C VAL A 231 2.82 6.84 -18.03
N ASP A 232 2.93 6.23 -19.21
CA ASP A 232 3.26 4.81 -19.36
C ASP A 232 4.66 4.49 -18.82
N ALA A 233 5.64 5.36 -19.06
CA ALA A 233 6.98 5.23 -18.51
C ALA A 233 6.98 5.30 -16.98
N ALA A 234 6.22 6.23 -16.39
CA ALA A 234 6.09 6.37 -14.94
C ALA A 234 5.40 5.17 -14.30
N VAL A 235 4.34 4.63 -14.92
CA VAL A 235 3.68 3.39 -14.47
C VAL A 235 4.66 2.22 -14.47
N LYS A 236 5.40 2.05 -15.58
CA LYS A 236 6.36 0.96 -15.72
C LYS A 236 7.48 1.07 -14.69
N GLN A 237 8.06 2.25 -14.51
CA GLN A 237 9.13 2.47 -13.52
C GLN A 237 8.66 2.19 -12.10
N LEU A 238 7.44 2.61 -11.74
CA LEU A 238 6.90 2.38 -10.40
C LEU A 238 6.64 0.90 -10.14
N ARG A 239 6.14 0.15 -11.14
CA ARG A 239 5.95 -1.31 -11.05
C ARG A 239 7.25 -2.08 -10.96
N ASP A 240 8.24 -1.74 -11.78
CA ASP A 240 9.55 -2.39 -11.77
C ASP A 240 10.25 -2.17 -10.41
N ALA A 241 10.17 -0.96 -9.87
CA ALA A 241 10.72 -0.65 -8.55
C ALA A 241 9.95 -1.35 -7.41
N LYS A 242 8.63 -1.49 -7.53
CA LYS A 242 7.78 -2.24 -6.57
C LYS A 242 8.17 -3.72 -6.53
N ALA A 243 8.38 -4.33 -7.71
CA ALA A 243 8.82 -5.71 -7.83
C ALA A 243 10.21 -5.94 -7.22
N ALA A 244 11.13 -4.98 -7.41
CA ALA A 244 12.47 -5.03 -6.83
C ALA A 244 12.48 -4.95 -5.30
N VAL A 245 11.54 -4.22 -4.69
CA VAL A 245 11.39 -4.15 -3.23
C VAL A 245 10.78 -5.42 -2.64
N ASN A 246 9.83 -6.06 -3.34
CA ASN A 246 9.12 -7.23 -2.85
C ASN A 246 9.87 -8.57 -3.05
N GLY A 247 11.10 -8.56 -3.57
CA GLY A 247 11.93 -9.77 -3.67
C GLY A 247 11.38 -10.87 -4.59
N PHE A 248 10.43 -10.57 -5.48
CA PHE A 248 9.99 -11.52 -6.50
C PHE A 248 11.07 -11.69 -7.56
N GLY A 249 12.02 -12.58 -7.27
CA GLY A 249 12.86 -13.25 -8.25
C GLY A 249 12.00 -14.14 -9.16
N GLY A 250 11.21 -13.52 -10.02
CA GLY A 250 10.55 -14.20 -11.13
C GLY A 250 11.62 -14.61 -12.13
N ASN A 251 11.85 -15.91 -12.22
CA ASN A 251 12.69 -16.61 -13.18
C ASN A 251 12.22 -16.39 -14.64
N HIS A 252 12.14 -15.13 -15.09
CA HIS A 252 12.20 -14.83 -16.51
C HIS A 252 13.64 -15.08 -16.90
N LYS A 253 13.84 -16.12 -17.72
CA LYS A 253 15.11 -16.42 -18.37
C LYS A 253 15.72 -15.12 -18.89
N ILE A 254 16.66 -14.56 -18.14
CA ILE A 254 17.56 -13.54 -18.66
C ILE A 254 18.39 -14.29 -19.68
N ALA A 255 17.97 -14.20 -20.94
CA ALA A 255 18.80 -14.60 -22.05
C ALA A 255 20.18 -13.98 -21.79
N LYS A 256 21.17 -14.87 -21.81
CA LYS A 256 22.58 -14.63 -21.51
C LYS A 256 23.12 -13.50 -22.39
N THR A 257 22.96 -12.25 -21.96
CA THR A 257 23.69 -11.10 -22.46
C THR A 257 24.27 -10.38 -21.25
N GLY A 258 25.60 -10.39 -21.13
CA GLY A 258 26.33 -9.94 -19.95
C GLY A 258 26.15 -8.45 -19.62
N ALA A 259 25.08 -8.13 -18.91
CA ALA A 259 24.80 -6.78 -18.40
C ALA A 259 24.29 -6.81 -16.94
N SER A 260 24.83 -7.71 -16.12
CA SER A 260 24.58 -7.77 -14.67
C SER A 260 25.38 -6.70 -13.91
N THR A 261 25.21 -5.42 -14.29
CA THR A 261 25.55 -4.25 -13.44
C THR A 261 25.00 -2.91 -13.99
N GLY A 262 24.20 -2.92 -15.07
CA GLY A 262 23.93 -1.71 -15.87
C GLY A 262 22.51 -1.12 -15.82
N LEU A 263 21.57 -1.66 -15.05
CA LEU A 263 20.16 -1.20 -15.08
C LEU A 263 19.81 -0.09 -14.07
N PHE A 264 20.81 0.49 -13.40
CA PHE A 264 20.64 1.67 -12.53
C PHE A 264 21.19 2.98 -13.12
N ALA A 265 21.70 2.96 -14.36
CA ALA A 265 22.16 4.16 -15.06
C ALA A 265 21.48 4.27 -16.42
N GLY A 266 20.64 5.30 -16.59
CA GLY A 266 20.22 5.74 -17.92
C GLY A 266 18.74 5.60 -18.25
N LEU A 267 17.88 6.30 -17.50
CA LEU A 267 16.77 7.02 -18.14
C LEU A 267 16.51 8.37 -17.45
N ALA A 268 17.59 9.12 -17.21
CA ALA A 268 17.54 10.54 -16.84
C ALA A 268 17.72 11.46 -18.06
N ALA A 269 17.33 11.00 -19.26
CA ALA A 269 17.59 11.69 -20.52
C ALA A 269 16.32 11.98 -21.34
N ILE A 270 15.17 12.08 -20.70
CA ILE A 270 14.00 12.72 -21.31
C ILE A 270 13.40 13.61 -20.23
N PHE A 271 13.26 14.90 -20.51
CA PHE A 271 12.78 15.99 -19.62
C PHE A 271 13.81 16.74 -18.76
N ALA A 272 15.02 16.93 -19.30
CA ALA A 272 15.72 18.20 -19.08
C ALA A 272 15.30 19.18 -20.18
N GLY A 273 14.28 20.00 -19.92
CA GLY A 273 13.91 21.11 -20.81
C GLY A 273 12.40 21.35 -20.89
N PHE A 274 11.87 22.13 -19.94
CA PHE A 274 11.15 23.38 -20.22
C PHE A 274 10.62 23.91 -18.88
N GLY A 275 11.40 24.82 -18.31
CA GLY A 275 11.08 25.52 -17.07
C GLY A 275 12.05 26.66 -16.87
N ALA A 276 11.86 27.76 -17.59
CA ALA A 276 12.40 29.06 -17.22
C ALA A 276 11.39 30.14 -17.61
N ALA A 277 10.93 30.86 -16.59
CA ALA A 277 10.00 31.97 -16.65
C ALA A 277 10.58 33.20 -17.36
N GLY A 278 9.69 34.12 -17.77
CA GLY A 278 10.09 35.43 -18.26
C GLY A 278 8.90 36.35 -18.55
N VAL A 279 8.19 36.78 -17.50
CA VAL A 279 7.37 38.01 -17.55
C VAL A 279 8.34 39.20 -17.60
N ALA A 280 8.25 40.03 -18.63
CA ALA A 280 8.83 41.36 -18.63
C ALA A 280 7.95 42.31 -19.44
N SER A 281 7.32 43.25 -18.72
CA SER A 281 6.66 44.44 -19.24
C SER A 281 7.62 45.29 -20.08
N ARG A 282 7.14 45.84 -21.19
CA ARG A 282 7.15 47.28 -21.53
C ARG A 282 6.05 47.56 -22.54
#